data_AF-A0A6N0HY63-F1
#
_entry.id   AF-A0A6N0HY63-F1
#
_cell.length_a   1.000
_cell.length_b   1.000
_cell.length_c   1.000
_cell.angle_alpha   90.00
_cell.angle_beta   90.00
_cell.angle_gamma   90.00
#
_symmetry.space_group_name_H-M   'P 1'
#
loop_
_entity.id
_entity.type
_entity.pdbx_description
1 polymer ?
#
loop_
_entity_poly.entity_id
_entity_poly.type
_entity_poly.pdbx_seq_one_letter_code
_entity_poly.pdbx_strand_id
1 'polypeptide(L)'
;MLMETLLPELAKTKRNMPIKVWSAACSSGQEPYSISMITQEFQQKNPGALPGDVQVTGTDISPAILSEAKEGVYDNLAVIRGLSPERTQRFFTQKEHKWQINR
;
A
#
# COMPACT_ATOMS: atom_id res chain seq x y z
N MET A 1 10.29 -4.47 -9.98
CA MET A 1 9.74 -5.84 -9.77
C MET A 1 8.22 -5.90 -9.58
N LEU A 2 7.61 -5.42 -8.48
CA LEU A 2 6.14 -5.51 -8.30
C LEU A 2 5.36 -4.80 -9.42
N MET A 3 5.64 -3.51 -9.63
CA MET A 3 5.01 -2.68 -10.67
C MET A 3 5.31 -3.13 -12.10
N GLU A 4 6.54 -3.58 -12.35
CA GLU A 4 7.08 -3.78 -13.70
C GLU A 4 6.90 -5.22 -14.21
N THR A 5 6.71 -6.18 -13.31
CA THR A 5 6.73 -7.61 -13.66
C THR A 5 5.47 -8.30 -13.13
N LEU A 6 5.27 -8.31 -11.81
CA LEU A 6 4.20 -9.10 -11.19
C LEU A 6 2.80 -8.57 -11.53
N LEU A 7 2.55 -7.27 -11.38
CA LEU A 7 1.23 -6.70 -11.68
C LEU A 7 0.82 -6.85 -13.16
N PRO A 8 1.71 -6.60 -14.15
CA PRO A 8 1.42 -6.92 -15.55
C PRO A 8 1.08 -8.39 -15.82
N GLU A 9 1.81 -9.33 -15.21
CA GLU A 9 1.56 -10.77 -15.38
C GLU A 9 0.23 -11.19 -14.75
N LEU A 10 -0.05 -10.69 -13.55
CA LEU A 10 -1.31 -10.95 -12.86
C LEU A 10 -2.50 -10.34 -13.61
N ALA A 11 -2.36 -9.15 -14.19
CA ALA A 11 -3.41 -8.54 -15.01
C ALA A 11 -3.76 -9.36 -16.26
N LYS A 12 -2.79 -10.07 -16.83
CA LYS A 12 -3.04 -10.97 -17.98
C LYS A 12 -3.72 -12.27 -17.56
N THR A 13 -3.35 -12.81 -16.40
CA THR A 13 -3.73 -14.17 -15.97
C THR A 13 -4.96 -14.21 -15.04
N LYS A 14 -5.23 -13.13 -14.31
CA LYS A 14 -6.29 -13.04 -13.29
C LYS A 14 -7.35 -12.01 -13.68
N ARG A 15 -8.01 -12.21 -14.83
CA ARG A 15 -9.02 -11.27 -15.32
C ARG A 15 -10.23 -11.11 -14.41
N ASN A 16 -10.72 -12.15 -13.73
CA ASN A 16 -11.94 -12.07 -12.90
C ASN A 16 -11.72 -12.61 -11.48
N MET A 17 -10.48 -12.65 -11.01
CA MET A 17 -10.17 -13.17 -9.67
C MET A 17 -9.49 -12.10 -8.84
N PRO A 18 -9.87 -11.93 -7.56
CA PRO A 18 -9.17 -11.03 -6.67
C PRO A 18 -7.73 -11.48 -6.46
N ILE A 19 -6.81 -10.53 -6.47
CA ILE A 19 -5.43 -10.76 -6.07
C ILE A 19 -5.37 -10.58 -4.56
N LYS A 20 -4.90 -11.61 -3.86
CA LYS A 20 -4.68 -11.56 -2.42
C LYS A 20 -3.19 -11.48 -2.14
N VAL A 21 -2.77 -10.39 -1.53
CA VAL A 21 -1.39 -10.15 -1.11
C VAL A 21 -1.33 -10.25 0.41
N TRP A 22 -0.39 -11.03 0.91
CA TRP A 22 -0.13 -11.17 2.34
C TRP A 22 1.25 -10.60 2.67
N SER A 23 1.26 -9.52 3.46
CA SER A 23 2.45 -8.95 4.09
C SER A 23 2.61 -9.58 5.47
N ALA A 24 3.53 -10.53 5.59
CA ALA A 24 3.82 -11.23 6.82
C ALA A 24 4.85 -10.46 7.66
N ALA A 25 4.66 -10.39 8.98
CA ALA A 25 5.44 -9.56 9.90
C ALA A 25 5.49 -8.08 9.46
N CYS A 26 4.31 -7.49 9.22
CA CYS A 26 4.18 -6.16 8.62
C CYS A 26 4.63 -5.00 9.52
N SER A 27 4.95 -5.26 10.79
CA SER A 27 5.37 -4.25 11.77
C SER A 27 4.38 -3.07 11.79
N SER A 28 4.87 -1.82 11.70
CA SER A 28 4.06 -0.59 11.68
C SER A 28 3.25 -0.36 10.40
N GLY A 29 3.13 -1.37 9.52
CA GLY A 29 2.21 -1.34 8.37
C GLY A 29 2.73 -0.64 7.12
N GLN A 30 3.99 -0.18 7.10
CA GLN A 30 4.55 0.53 5.95
C GLN A 30 4.53 -0.31 4.66
N GLU A 31 4.84 -1.60 4.76
CA GLU A 31 4.84 -2.51 3.62
C GLU A 31 3.45 -2.72 2.99
N PRO A 32 2.39 -3.13 3.72
CA PRO A 32 1.08 -3.33 3.12
C PRO A 32 0.51 -2.04 2.51
N TYR A 33 0.79 -0.88 3.10
CA TYR A 33 0.41 0.40 2.51
C TYR A 33 1.18 0.71 1.23
N SER A 34 2.47 0.42 1.17
CA SER A 34 3.29 0.60 -0.04
C SER A 34 2.78 -0.28 -1.19
N ILE A 35 2.41 -1.52 -0.90
CA ILE A 35 1.80 -2.44 -1.87
C ILE A 35 0.48 -1.87 -2.39
N SER A 36 -0.37 -1.35 -1.51
CA SER A 36 -1.63 -0.70 -1.88
C SER A 36 -1.41 0.52 -2.79
N MET A 37 -0.45 1.40 -2.47
CA MET A 37 -0.10 2.56 -3.30
C MET A 37 0.36 2.13 -4.70
N ILE A 38 1.30 1.19 -4.79
CA ILE A 38 1.83 0.68 -6.06
C ILE A 38 0.71 0.07 -6.91
N THR A 39 -0.20 -0.66 -6.27
CA THR A 39 -1.33 -1.28 -6.97
C THR A 39 -2.30 -0.23 -7.54
N GLN A 40 -2.64 0.80 -6.74
CA GLN A 40 -3.49 1.89 -7.21
C GLN A 40 -2.82 2.69 -8.35
N GLU A 41 -1.51 2.93 -8.26
CA GLU A 41 -0.73 3.55 -9.36
C GLU A 41 -0.75 2.71 -10.63
N PHE A 42 -0.67 1.39 -10.50
CA PHE A 42 -0.73 0.46 -11.62
C PHE A 42 -2.08 0.50 -12.33
N GLN A 43 -3.19 0.44 -11.57
CA GLN A 43 -4.55 0.50 -12.13
C GLN A 43 -4.81 1.84 -12.83
N GLN A 44 -4.29 2.95 -12.29
CA GLN A 44 -4.42 4.25 -12.96
C GLN A 44 -3.65 4.34 -14.27
N LYS A 45 -2.44 3.78 -14.33
CA LYS A 45 -1.65 3.73 -15.57
C LYS A 45 -2.23 2.75 -16.60
N ASN A 46 -3.04 1.79 -16.16
CA ASN A 46 -3.59 0.72 -17.00
C ASN A 46 -5.11 0.56 -16.73
N PRO A 47 -5.96 1.45 -17.28
CA PRO A 47 -7.40 1.38 -17.07
C PRO A 47 -7.98 0.00 -17.41
N GLY A 48 -8.77 -0.57 -16.49
CA GLY A 48 -9.36 -1.90 -16.64
C GLY A 48 -8.45 -3.07 -16.26
N ALA A 49 -7.20 -2.83 -15.86
CA ALA A 49 -6.34 -3.86 -15.29
C ALA A 49 -6.78 -4.22 -13.85
N LEU A 50 -6.60 -5.49 -13.47
CA LEU A 50 -6.94 -6.02 -12.14
C LEU A 50 -8.41 -5.78 -11.74
N PRO A 51 -9.40 -6.12 -12.57
CA PRO A 51 -10.80 -5.75 -12.30
C PRO A 51 -11.46 -6.64 -11.22
N GLY A 52 -10.74 -7.66 -10.70
CA GLY A 52 -11.17 -8.47 -9.57
C GLY A 52 -10.80 -7.88 -8.20
N ASP A 53 -10.26 -6.67 -8.15
CA ASP A 53 -9.68 -6.00 -6.99
C ASP A 53 -8.41 -6.67 -6.43
N VAL A 54 -7.67 -5.89 -5.63
CA VAL A 54 -6.48 -6.34 -4.91
C VAL A 54 -6.69 -6.14 -3.42
N GLN A 55 -6.55 -7.22 -2.66
CA GLN A 55 -6.69 -7.25 -1.22
C GLN A 55 -5.32 -7.41 -0.59
N VAL A 56 -4.90 -6.45 0.23
CA VAL A 56 -3.63 -6.51 0.96
C VAL A 56 -3.92 -6.78 2.44
N THR A 57 -3.40 -7.88 2.95
CA THR A 57 -3.51 -8.26 4.37
C THR A 57 -2.14 -8.14 5.03
N GLY A 58 -2.02 -7.30 6.06
CA GLY A 58 -0.85 -7.24 6.92
C GLY A 58 -1.08 -8.05 8.20
N THR A 59 -0.11 -8.88 8.58
CA THR A 59 -0.15 -9.63 9.86
C THR A 59 1.15 -9.44 10.62
N ASP A 60 1.08 -9.37 11.94
CA ASP A 60 2.23 -9.33 12.83
C ASP A 60 1.91 -10.10 14.13
N ILE A 61 2.94 -10.55 14.83
CA ILE A 61 2.78 -11.23 16.13
C ILE A 61 2.41 -10.25 17.24
N SER A 62 2.81 -8.98 17.13
CA SER A 62 2.57 -7.97 18.15
C SER A 62 1.22 -7.26 17.95
N PRO A 63 0.26 -7.39 18.88
CA PRO A 63 -0.99 -6.64 18.79
C PRO A 63 -0.79 -5.13 18.88
N ALA A 64 0.23 -4.69 19.63
CA ALA A 64 0.57 -3.28 19.78
C ALA A 64 1.00 -2.67 18.44
N ILE A 65 1.88 -3.36 17.70
CA ILE A 65 2.34 -2.86 16.39
C ILE A 65 1.21 -2.92 15.35
N LEU A 66 0.32 -3.91 15.44
CA LEU A 66 -0.88 -3.94 14.60
C LEU A 66 -1.82 -2.78 14.88
N SER A 67 -1.90 -2.29 16.12
CA SER A 67 -2.66 -1.07 16.44
C SER A 67 -2.04 0.14 15.74
N GLU A 68 -0.71 0.30 15.81
CA GLU A 68 -0.01 1.39 15.12
C GLU A 68 -0.18 1.32 13.59
N ALA A 69 -0.04 0.11 13.02
CA ALA A 69 -0.26 -0.13 11.59
C ALA A 69 -1.69 0.24 11.16
N LYS A 70 -2.69 -0.11 11.98
CA LYS A 70 -4.08 0.27 11.72
C LYS A 70 -4.26 1.77 11.76
N GLU A 71 -3.71 2.47 12.75
CA GLU A 71 -3.80 3.95 12.80
C GLU A 71 -3.21 4.59 11.53
N GLY A 72 -2.12 4.02 11.01
CA GLY A 72 -1.53 4.47 9.75
C GLY A 72 -0.98 5.90 9.85
N VAL A 73 -0.49 6.26 11.03
CA VAL A 73 0.07 7.57 11.35
C VAL A 73 1.58 7.45 11.47
N TYR A 74 2.30 8.25 10.69
CA TYR A 74 3.76 8.25 10.62
C TYR A 74 4.31 9.65 10.92
N ASP A 75 5.53 9.69 11.46
CA ASP A 75 6.22 10.96 11.64
C ASP A 75 6.71 11.53 10.30
N ASN A 76 7.11 12.80 10.31
CA ASN A 76 7.58 13.49 9.12
C ASN A 76 8.85 12.85 8.52
N LEU A 77 9.74 12.31 9.36
CA LEU A 77 10.99 11.71 8.91
C LEU A 77 10.77 10.38 8.19
N ALA A 78 9.84 9.56 8.67
CA ALA A 78 9.45 8.28 8.09
C ALA A 78 8.86 8.46 6.69
N VAL A 79 8.03 9.50 6.49
CA VAL A 79 7.42 9.80 5.19
C VAL A 79 8.45 10.40 4.21
N ILE A 80 9.17 11.45 4.61
CA ILE A 80 10.09 12.17 3.71
C ILE A 80 11.23 11.29 3.20
N ARG A 81 11.74 10.36 4.02
CA ARG A 81 12.85 9.49 3.62
C ARG A 81 12.44 8.40 2.63
N GLY A 82 11.17 7.98 2.64
CA GLY A 82 10.71 6.79 1.92
C GLY A 82 9.80 7.06 0.73
N LEU A 83 9.22 8.26 0.61
CA LEU A 83 8.18 8.57 -0.36
C LEU A 83 8.53 9.81 -1.19
N SER A 84 8.16 9.76 -2.47
CA SER A 84 8.25 10.93 -3.33
C SER A 84 7.20 11.98 -2.93
N PRO A 85 7.42 13.28 -3.20
CA PRO A 85 6.45 14.32 -2.89
C PRO A 85 5.05 14.04 -3.48
N GLU A 86 4.99 13.45 -4.67
CA GLU A 86 3.74 13.11 -5.36
C GLU A 86 2.97 12.03 -4.59
N ARG A 87 3.66 10.99 -4.09
CA ARG A 87 3.04 9.94 -3.28
C ARG A 87 2.56 10.48 -1.94
N THR A 88 3.37 11.31 -1.29
CA THR A 88 3.00 11.95 -0.03
C THR A 88 1.74 12.79 -0.18
N GLN A 89 1.69 13.66 -1.19
CA GLN A 89 0.54 14.53 -1.44
C GLN A 89 -0.74 13.74 -1.76
N ARG A 90 -0.60 12.62 -2.47
CA ARG A 90 -1.73 11.82 -2.92
C ARG A 90 -2.28 10.88 -1.84
N PHE A 91 -1.39 10.20 -1.13
CA PHE A 91 -1.76 9.09 -0.25
C PHE A 91 -1.75 9.47 1.23
N PHE A 92 -1.31 10.67 1.61
CA PHE A 92 -1.31 11.11 2.99
C PHE A 92 -2.01 12.44 3.19
N THR A 93 -2.52 12.64 4.39
CA THR A 93 -3.01 13.91 4.91
C THR A 93 -2.15 14.33 6.08
N GLN A 94 -1.66 15.58 6.05
CA GLN A 94 -0.91 16.12 7.17
C GLN A 94 -1.85 16.43 8.35
N LYS A 95 -1.54 15.89 9.52
CA LYS A 95 -2.21 16.19 10.80
C LYS A 95 -1.18 16.73 11.77
N GLU A 96 -1.23 18.05 12.01
CA GLU A 96 -0.26 18.76 12.86
C GLU A 96 1.19 18.47 12.42
N HIS A 97 1.91 17.66 13.21
CA HIS A 97 3.30 17.26 12.99
C HIS A 97 3.48 15.82 12.50
N LYS A 98 2.38 15.15 12.13
CA LYS A 98 2.37 13.77 11.63
C LYS A 98 1.65 13.68 10.29
N TRP A 99 1.83 12.55 9.63
CA TRP A 99 1.16 12.21 8.39
C TRP A 99 0.27 11.01 8.63
N GLN A 100 -0.98 11.08 8.17
CA GLN A 100 -1.89 9.96 8.22
C GLN A 100 -2.18 9.47 6.81
N ILE A 101 -2.15 8.16 6.61
CA ILE A 101 -2.50 7.56 5.33
C ILE A 101 -3.99 7.70 5.02
N ASN A 102 -4.29 7.98 3.76
CA ASN A 102 -5.64 8.02 3.23
C ASN A 102 -6.08 6.57 2.95
N ARG A 103 -7.17 6.14 3.59
CA ARG A 103 -7.74 4.79 3.43
C ARG A 103 -8.73 4.74 2.29
#